data_AF-A0AA88BDT5-F1
#
_entry.id   AF-A0AA88BDT5-F1
#
_cell.length_a   1.000
_cell.length_b   1.000
_cell.length_c   1.000
_cell.angle_alpha   90.00
_cell.angle_beta   90.00
_cell.angle_gamma   90.00
#
_symmetry.space_group_name_H-M   'P 1'
#
loop_
_entity.id
_entity.type
_entity.pdbx_description
1 polymer ?
#
loop_
_entity_poly.entity_id
_entity_poly.type
_entity_poly.pdbx_seq_one_letter_code
_entity_poly.pdbx_strand_id
1 'polypeptide(L)' 'MSLRGKWRVVETPDHDTAGARSYILFAAEGGEFAMDCLTGTIHGRCKGDTVEFTWDGGDEMEPARGRG' A
#
# COMPACT_ATOMS: atom_id res chain seq x y z
N MET A 1 13.18 -8.81 -11.74
CA MET A 1 13.76 -8.08 -10.57
C MET A 1 12.63 -8.06 -9.54
N SER A 2 12.82 -8.48 -8.28
CA SER A 2 11.65 -8.73 -7.41
C SER A 2 11.08 -7.43 -6.81
N LEU A 3 9.77 -7.22 -6.92
CA LEU A 3 9.03 -6.11 -6.27
C LEU A 3 8.95 -6.21 -4.73
N ARG A 4 9.39 -7.34 -4.15
CA ARG A 4 9.28 -7.59 -2.71
C ARG A 4 10.13 -6.61 -1.91
N GLY A 5 9.58 -6.13 -0.81
CA GLY A 5 10.26 -5.21 0.09
C GLY A 5 9.39 -4.04 0.51
N LYS A 6 9.96 -3.19 1.36
CA LYS A 6 9.32 -1.97 1.85
C LYS A 6 9.78 -0.79 1.01
N TRP A 7 8.82 -0.17 0.35
CA TRP A 7 9.00 0.97 -0.53
C TRP A 7 8.52 2.23 0.15
N ARG A 8 9.29 3.32 0.06
CA ARG A 8 8.85 4.63 0.54
C ARG A 8 7.96 5.28 -0.50
N VAL A 9 6.80 5.78 -0.09
CA VAL A 9 5.96 6.64 -0.92
C VAL A 9 6.58 8.03 -0.91
N VAL A 10 6.93 8.55 -2.09
CA VAL A 10 7.60 9.85 -2.23
C VAL A 10 6.67 10.97 -2.62
N GLU A 11 5.55 10.63 -3.28
CA GLU A 11 4.52 11.57 -3.70
C GLU A 11 3.19 10.84 -3.87
N THR A 12 2.10 11.57 -3.70
CA THR A 12 0.73 11.15 -4.00
C THR A 12 0.10 12.27 -4.82
N PRO A 13 -0.02 12.12 -6.15
CA PRO A 13 -0.68 13.14 -6.95
C PRO A 13 -2.09 13.40 -6.42
N ASP A 14 -2.51 14.67 -6.40
CA ASP A 14 -3.84 15.12 -5.98
C ASP A 14 -4.19 14.94 -4.49
N HIS A 15 -3.28 14.37 -3.68
CA HIS A 15 -3.48 14.12 -2.25
C HIS A 15 -2.21 14.41 -1.43
N ASP A 16 -2.35 14.98 -0.22
CA ASP A 16 -1.20 15.24 0.67
C ASP A 16 -1.04 14.14 1.73
N THR A 17 -0.86 12.89 1.28
CA THR A 17 -0.74 11.71 2.18
C THR A 17 0.66 11.07 2.16
N ALA A 18 1.53 11.52 1.25
CA ALA A 18 2.95 11.16 1.25
C ALA A 18 3.72 11.93 2.33
N GLY A 19 4.25 11.21 3.32
CA GLY A 19 5.05 11.76 4.41
C GLY A 19 6.30 10.93 4.67
N ALA A 20 7.14 11.38 5.61
CA ALA A 20 8.41 10.73 5.94
C ALA A 20 8.28 9.26 6.38
N ARG A 21 7.08 8.87 6.84
CA ARG A 21 6.76 7.52 7.27
C ARG A 21 5.88 6.75 6.27
N SER A 22 5.52 7.35 5.14
CA SER A 22 4.60 6.71 4.19
C SER A 22 5.30 5.58 3.42
N TYR A 23 4.68 4.41 3.36
CA TYR A 23 5.27 3.22 2.76
C TYR A 23 4.25 2.24 2.20
N ILE A 24 4.74 1.36 1.32
CA ILE A 24 4.05 0.14 0.87
C ILE A 24 5.01 -1.04 1.05
N LEU A 25 4.56 -2.11 1.72
CA LEU A 25 5.29 -3.35 1.88
C LEU A 25 4.66 -4.42 0.99
N PHE A 26 5.45 -4.96 0.05
CA PHE A 26 5.09 -6.12 -0.74
C PHE A 26 5.75 -7.36 -0.16
N ALA A 27 4.96 -8.22 0.50
CA ALA A 27 5.42 -9.49 1.05
C ALA A 27 5.28 -10.63 0.02
N ALA A 28 5.73 -11.83 0.40
CA ALA A 28 5.53 -13.01 -0.45
C ALA A 28 4.04 -13.34 -0.62
N GLU A 29 3.25 -13.11 0.43
CA GLU A 29 1.79 -13.25 0.46
C GLU A 29 1.22 -11.98 1.10
N GLY A 30 0.55 -11.17 0.30
CA GLY A 30 -0.04 -9.90 0.70
C GLY A 30 0.98 -8.79 0.91
N GLY A 31 0.65 -7.92 1.86
CA GLY A 31 1.42 -6.73 2.19
C GLY A 31 0.62 -5.78 3.08
N GLU A 32 1.16 -4.59 3.28
CA GLU A 32 0.48 -3.51 3.99
C GLU A 32 0.98 -2.16 3.49
N PHE A 33 0.23 -1.11 3.79
CA PHE A 33 0.68 0.25 3.54
C PHE A 33 0.25 1.18 4.67
N ALA A 34 0.98 2.27 4.82
CA ALA A 34 0.61 3.38 5.67
C ALA A 34 0.98 4.68 4.98
N MET A 35 0.04 5.63 4.90
CA MET A 35 0.19 6.94 4.28
C MET A 35 -0.66 7.94 5.08
N ASP A 36 -0.02 8.74 5.93
CA ASP A 36 -0.72 9.61 6.88
C ASP A 36 -1.77 8.84 7.71
N CYS A 37 -3.04 9.24 7.68
CA CYS A 37 -4.15 8.54 8.34
C CYS A 37 -4.63 7.28 7.61
N LEU A 38 -4.20 7.07 6.36
CA LEU A 38 -4.64 5.95 5.54
C LEU A 38 -3.73 4.73 5.77
N THR A 39 -4.31 3.67 6.30
CA THR A 39 -3.61 2.38 6.48
C THR A 39 -4.42 1.24 5.90
N GLY A 40 -3.77 0.18 5.43
CA GLY A 40 -4.48 -0.96 4.87
C GLY A 40 -3.62 -2.20 4.67
N THR A 41 -4.31 -3.34 4.60
CA THR A 41 -3.72 -4.64 4.30
C THR A 41 -3.90 -4.95 2.81
N ILE A 42 -2.83 -5.39 2.17
CA ILE A 42 -2.80 -5.81 0.77
C ILE A 42 -3.04 -7.32 0.71
N HIS A 43 -3.99 -7.73 -0.14
CA HIS A 43 -4.35 -9.12 -0.40
C HIS A 43 -3.98 -9.50 -1.84
N GLY A 44 -3.21 -10.58 -1.98
CA GLY A 44 -2.73 -11.04 -3.29
C GLY A 44 -1.30 -11.57 -3.20
N ARG A 45 -0.82 -12.20 -4.27
CA ARG A 45 0.54 -12.73 -4.32
C ARG A 45 1.42 -11.86 -5.21
N CYS A 46 2.52 -11.35 -4.66
CA CYS A 46 3.53 -10.64 -5.46
C CYS A 46 4.30 -11.65 -6.33
N LYS A 47 3.89 -11.82 -7.60
CA LYS A 47 4.57 -12.69 -8.56
C LYS A 47 5.31 -11.88 -9.62
N GLY A 48 6.62 -12.01 -9.63
CA GLY A 48 7.48 -11.40 -10.65
C GLY A 48 7.64 -9.91 -10.47
N ASP A 49 7.40 -9.17 -11.55
CA ASP A 49 7.73 -7.76 -11.70
C ASP A 49 6.47 -6.87 -11.69
N THR A 50 5.29 -7.47 -11.50
CA THR A 50 3.99 -6.79 -11.39
C THR A 50 3.23 -7.34 -10.19
N VAL A 51 2.47 -6.48 -9.51
CA VAL A 51 1.58 -6.87 -8.42
C VAL A 51 0.19 -6.35 -8.73
N GLU A 52 -0.78 -7.25 -8.68
CA GLU A 52 -2.20 -6.92 -8.74
C GLU A 52 -2.79 -7.35 -7.41
N PHE A 53 -3.49 -6.44 -6.74
CA PHE A 53 -3.95 -6.68 -5.39
C PHE A 53 -5.25 -5.96 -5.07
N THR A 54 -5.99 -6.51 -4.11
CA THR A 54 -7.05 -5.78 -3.43
C THR A 54 -6.56 -5.37 -2.06
N TRP A 55 -7.18 -4.36 -1.47
CA TRP A 55 -6.85 -3.96 -0.12
C TRP A 55 -8.10 -3.54 0.64
N ASP A 56 -8.06 -3.79 1.94
CA ASP A 56 -9.00 -3.26 2.93
C ASP A 56 -8.21 -2.41 3.92
N GLY A 57 -8.78 -1.26 4.27
CA GLY A 57 -8.12 -0.26 5.08
C GLY A 57 -9.12 0.77 5.57
N GLY A 58 -8.64 1.95 5.89
CA GLY A 58 -9.48 3.06 6.30
C GLY A 58 -8.64 4.27 6.63
N ASP A 59 -9.31 5.41 6.67
CA ASP A 59 -8.83 6.56 7.42
C ASP A 59 -9.39 6.50 8.86
N GLU A 60 -9.14 7.52 9.67
CA GLU A 60 -9.58 7.56 11.07
C GLU A 60 -11.11 7.54 11.24
N MET A 61 -11.90 7.77 10.18
CA MET A 61 -13.35 7.90 10.25
C MET A 61 -14.11 6.72 9.63
N GLU A 62 -13.66 6.15 8.51
CA GLU A 62 -14.42 5.12 7.80
C GLU A 62 -13.58 3.99 7.18
N PRO A 63 -14.10 2.74 7.17
CA PRO A 63 -13.46 1.65 6.44
C PRO A 63 -13.53 1.89 4.93
N ALA A 64 -12.39 1.73 4.27
CA ALA A 64 -12.22 1.86 2.82
C ALA A 64 -11.66 0.58 2.22
N ARG A 65 -11.93 0.36 0.92
CA ARG A 65 -11.43 -0.80 0.18
C ARG A 65 -11.17 -0.45 -1.27
N GLY A 66 -10.20 -1.10 -1.90
CA GLY A 66 -9.79 -0.77 -3.27
C GLY A 66 -9.04 -1.89 -3.99
N ARG A 67 -8.63 -1.59 -5.23
CA ARG A 67 -7.82 -2.45 -6.10
C ARG A 67 -6.65 -1.64 -6.66
N GLY A 68 -5.48 -2.28 -6.74
CA GLY A 68 -4.24 -1.75 -7.30
C GLY A 68 -3.56 -2.74 -8.22
#